data_AF-A0A0G0HDR3-F1
#
_entry.id   AF-A0A0G0HDR3-F1
#
_cell.length_a   1.000
_cell.length_b   1.000
_cell.length_c   1.000
_cell.angle_alpha   90.00
_cell.angle_beta   90.00
_cell.angle_gamma   90.00
#
_symmetry.space_group_name_H-M   'P 1'
#
loop_
_entity.id
_entity.type
_entity.pdbx_description
1 polymer ?
#
loop_
_entity_poly.entity_id
_entity_poly.type
_entity_poly.pdbx_seq_one_letter_code
_entity_poly.pdbx_strand_id
1 'polypeptide(L)'
;MDTIKKLFHPIQAEIMRMPIPQSLSVQLHKFYRKLSGIFRNQSLNVFSSSSDNKSIAFSNVKGDANLILKIKTIWSMSLTDPVAVVVQENLKSEIKGEIPTDNPIADKKLTEAQMNKLADYCKTIQKHFYFPKEIEYVVNKGKILITKANPFTDTVSESPKPIIQNRQTSKVLIKGISINPGIVTGQVRILNKFHVNAKIKRGEILIIPNLNKSLYGKMKSAKAVVIDSILPNSLSKALFRRDFQIPTVEGVKNATKLFQNGNVITVNGVSGEIYSGGLVY
;
A
#
# COMPACT_ATOMS: atom_id res chain seq x y z
N MET A 1 -10.90 8.87 28.08
CA MET A 1 -10.96 9.69 26.85
C MET A 1 -10.67 11.17 27.14
N ASP A 2 -11.35 11.79 28.10
CA ASP A 2 -11.21 13.23 28.39
C ASP A 2 -9.85 13.62 29.00
N THR A 3 -9.29 12.79 29.88
CA THR A 3 -7.95 12.99 30.48
C THR A 3 -6.81 12.93 29.45
N ILE A 4 -6.93 12.05 28.45
CA ILE A 4 -5.94 11.92 27.37
C ILE A 4 -5.97 13.15 26.46
N LYS A 5 -7.17 13.66 26.12
CA LYS A 5 -7.32 14.91 25.37
C LYS A 5 -6.72 16.11 26.11
N LYS A 6 -6.93 16.18 27.44
CA LYS A 6 -6.34 17.23 28.31
C LYS A 6 -4.81 17.17 28.35
N LEU A 7 -4.21 15.97 28.28
CA LEU A 7 -2.75 15.80 28.24
C LEU A 7 -2.12 16.30 26.94
N PHE A 8 -2.78 16.10 25.80
CA PHE A 8 -2.22 16.46 24.49
C PHE A 8 -2.33 17.95 24.16
N HIS A 9 -3.31 18.65 24.72
CA HIS A 9 -3.56 20.06 24.39
C HIS A 9 -2.36 20.99 24.66
N PRO A 10 -1.64 20.91 25.81
CA PRO A 10 -0.43 21.69 26.03
C PRO A 10 0.69 21.38 25.02
N ILE A 11 0.88 20.10 24.70
CA ILE A 11 1.91 19.65 23.73
C ILE A 11 1.60 20.19 22.33
N GLN A 12 0.34 20.17 21.94
CA GLN A 12 -0.12 20.76 20.67
C GLN A 12 0.17 22.24 20.59
N ALA A 13 -0.15 22.99 21.66
CA ALA A 13 0.11 24.41 21.73
C ALA A 13 1.62 24.71 21.65
N GLU A 14 2.45 23.89 22.30
CA GLU A 14 3.90 24.05 22.29
C GLU A 14 4.49 23.86 20.90
N ILE A 15 4.13 22.77 20.20
CA ILE A 15 4.54 22.52 18.81
C ILE A 15 4.15 23.69 17.90
N MET A 16 2.94 24.24 18.11
CA MET A 16 2.46 25.39 17.33
C MET A 16 3.21 26.69 17.63
N ARG A 17 3.78 26.85 18.83
CA ARG A 17 4.59 28.02 19.23
C ARG A 17 6.05 27.90 18.81
N MET A 18 6.64 26.71 18.89
CA MET A 18 8.07 26.51 18.60
C MET A 18 8.45 26.96 17.18
N PRO A 19 9.55 27.72 17.01
CA PRO A 19 10.05 28.02 15.69
C PRO A 19 10.57 26.74 15.02
N ILE A 20 10.34 26.60 13.72
CA ILE A 20 11.00 25.54 12.95
C ILE A 20 12.48 25.89 12.74
N PRO A 21 13.39 24.89 12.77
CA PRO A 21 14.80 25.11 12.51
C PRO A 21 15.03 25.87 11.20
N GLN A 22 15.95 26.83 11.21
CA GLN A 22 16.21 27.71 10.07
C GLN A 22 16.59 26.92 8.80
N SER A 23 17.39 25.86 8.97
CA SER A 23 17.77 24.95 7.88
C SER A 23 16.55 24.31 7.21
N LEU A 24 15.57 23.87 8.01
CA LEU A 24 14.32 23.28 7.51
C LEU A 24 13.45 24.35 6.84
N SER A 25 13.34 25.54 7.43
CA SER A 25 12.61 26.66 6.83
C SER A 25 13.14 27.00 5.43
N VAL A 26 14.46 27.10 5.27
CA VAL A 26 15.11 27.35 3.96
C VAL A 26 14.78 26.25 2.95
N GLN A 27 14.80 24.98 3.37
CA GLN A 27 14.41 23.88 2.50
C GLN A 27 12.94 23.97 2.08
N LEU A 28 12.03 24.22 3.02
CA LEU A 28 10.60 24.36 2.74
C LEU A 28 10.32 25.52 1.78
N HIS A 29 11.03 26.65 1.90
CA HIS A 29 10.93 27.75 0.95
C HIS A 29 11.39 27.35 -0.46
N LYS A 30 12.52 26.63 -0.57
CA LYS A 30 13.02 26.13 -1.86
C LYS A 30 12.03 25.16 -2.50
N PHE A 31 11.46 24.24 -1.73
CA PHE A 31 10.43 23.31 -2.19
C PHE A 31 9.14 24.02 -2.61
N TYR A 32 8.66 24.97 -1.80
CA TYR A 32 7.49 25.77 -2.13
C TYR A 32 7.69 26.49 -3.46
N ARG A 33 8.83 27.17 -3.67
CA ARG A 33 9.13 27.84 -4.94
C ARG A 33 9.17 26.88 -6.13
N LYS A 34 9.70 25.67 -5.95
CA LYS A 34 9.75 24.66 -7.01
C LYS A 34 8.36 24.20 -7.43
N LEU A 35 7.47 23.94 -6.47
CA LEU A 35 6.10 23.44 -6.72
C LEU A 35 5.11 24.55 -7.10
N SER A 36 5.29 25.76 -6.56
CA SER A 36 4.37 26.88 -6.79
C SER A 36 4.69 27.70 -8.05
N GLY A 37 5.80 27.36 -8.73
CA GLY A 37 6.37 28.10 -9.85
C GLY A 37 7.16 29.35 -9.42
N ILE A 38 7.87 29.94 -10.38
CA ILE A 38 8.73 31.13 -10.16
C ILE A 38 7.93 32.28 -9.51
N PHE A 39 6.68 32.47 -9.94
CA PHE A 39 5.78 33.51 -9.43
C PHE A 39 4.95 33.09 -8.21
N ARG A 40 5.11 31.87 -7.68
CA ARG A 40 4.38 31.35 -6.52
C ARG A 40 2.84 31.37 -6.64
N ASN A 41 2.32 31.33 -7.86
CA ASN A 41 0.89 31.46 -8.13
C ASN A 41 0.10 30.16 -7.90
N GLN A 42 0.79 29.02 -7.90
CA GLN A 42 0.17 27.72 -7.79
C GLN A 42 -0.05 27.36 -6.30
N SER A 43 -1.27 26.95 -5.96
CA SER A 43 -1.59 26.47 -4.62
C SER A 43 -1.18 25.01 -4.46
N LEU A 44 -0.96 24.60 -3.21
CA LEU A 44 -0.49 23.27 -2.86
C LEU A 44 -1.53 22.53 -2.02
N ASN A 45 -1.47 21.20 -2.08
CA ASN A 45 -2.14 20.30 -1.18
C ASN A 45 -1.10 19.74 -0.20
N VAL A 46 -1.43 19.75 1.09
CA VAL A 46 -0.57 19.29 2.19
C VAL A 46 -1.34 18.26 2.97
N PHE A 47 -0.83 17.04 3.10
CA PHE A 47 -1.53 15.98 3.82
C PHE A 47 -0.61 15.05 4.59
N SER A 48 -1.15 14.40 5.63
CA SER A 48 -0.44 13.39 6.39
C SER A 48 -0.48 12.03 5.70
N SER A 49 0.68 11.37 5.69
CA SER A 49 0.79 9.94 5.40
C SER A 49 0.57 9.17 6.70
N SER A 50 -0.69 9.00 7.10
CA SER A 50 -1.07 8.18 8.28
C SER A 50 -1.47 6.77 7.87
N SER A 51 -1.18 5.79 8.73
CA SER A 51 -1.56 4.38 8.52
C SER A 51 -3.03 4.11 8.84
N ASP A 52 -3.65 4.98 9.64
CA ASP A 52 -5.08 4.96 9.90
C ASP A 52 -5.75 5.91 8.90
N ASN A 53 -6.92 5.56 8.34
CA ASN A 53 -7.70 6.35 7.36
C ASN A 53 -8.04 7.80 7.78
N LYS A 54 -7.56 8.26 8.95
CA LYS A 54 -7.58 9.65 9.41
C LYS A 54 -6.38 10.41 8.86
N SER A 55 -6.33 10.57 7.53
CA SER A 55 -5.38 11.51 6.93
C SER A 55 -5.87 12.94 7.15
N ILE A 56 -4.99 13.80 7.66
CA ILE A 56 -5.23 15.23 7.79
C ILE A 56 -4.81 15.84 6.46
N ALA A 57 -5.72 16.53 5.78
CA ALA A 57 -5.45 17.12 4.48
C ALA A 57 -5.88 18.60 4.45
N PHE A 58 -5.00 19.43 3.90
CA PHE A 58 -5.25 20.84 3.62
C PHE A 58 -5.11 21.07 2.13
N SER A 59 -6.14 21.65 1.52
CA SER A 59 -6.11 22.03 0.10
C SER A 59 -5.94 23.54 -0.06
N ASN A 60 -5.50 23.96 -1.25
CA ASN A 60 -5.37 25.38 -1.61
C ASN A 60 -4.42 26.19 -0.71
N VAL A 61 -3.34 25.58 -0.24
CA VAL A 61 -2.32 26.24 0.59
C VAL A 61 -1.46 27.16 -0.29
N LYS A 62 -1.41 28.46 0.03
CA LYS A 62 -0.62 29.47 -0.68
C LYS A 62 0.27 30.24 0.29
N GLY A 63 1.51 30.52 -0.10
CA GLY A 63 2.52 31.12 0.74
C GLY A 63 3.30 30.10 1.57
N ASP A 64 4.59 30.37 1.72
CA ASP A 64 5.55 29.61 2.53
C ASP A 64 5.17 29.60 4.02
N ALA A 65 4.77 30.74 4.57
CA ALA A 65 4.30 30.84 5.96
C ALA A 65 3.08 29.94 6.22
N ASN A 66 2.12 29.91 5.29
CA ASN A 66 0.94 29.04 5.40
C ASN A 66 1.31 27.57 5.23
N LEU A 67 2.24 27.23 4.33
CA LEU A 67 2.76 25.87 4.19
C LEU A 67 3.36 25.39 5.52
N ILE A 68 4.24 26.19 6.11
CA ILE A 68 4.86 25.90 7.41
C ILE A 68 3.78 25.69 8.48
N LEU A 69 2.78 26.57 8.54
CA LEU A 69 1.69 26.46 9.51
C LEU A 69 0.91 25.15 9.36
N LYS A 70 0.61 24.71 8.13
CA LYS A 70 -0.09 23.45 7.87
C LYS A 70 0.74 22.23 8.23
N ILE A 71 2.04 22.26 7.95
CA ILE A 71 2.99 21.21 8.38
C ILE A 71 2.99 21.10 9.91
N LYS A 72 3.11 22.22 10.63
CA LYS A 72 3.06 22.25 12.10
C LYS A 72 1.74 21.73 12.66
N THR A 73 0.63 22.04 11.98
CA THR A 73 -0.70 21.53 12.35
C THR A 73 -0.78 20.01 12.21
N ILE A 74 -0.20 19.43 11.16
CA ILE A 74 -0.12 17.97 11.03
C ILE A 74 0.69 17.37 12.18
N TRP A 75 1.88 17.91 12.46
CA TRP A 75 2.71 17.40 13.55
C TRP A 75 2.04 17.52 14.93
N SER A 76 1.35 18.62 15.20
CA SER A 76 0.65 18.79 16.48
C SER A 76 -0.53 17.81 16.61
N MET A 77 -1.20 17.47 15.52
CA MET A 77 -2.32 16.53 15.54
C MET A 77 -1.90 15.06 15.49
N SER A 78 -0.63 14.75 15.20
CA SER A 78 -0.11 13.39 15.03
C SER A 78 1.00 13.07 16.03
N LEU A 79 0.64 13.04 17.33
CA LEU A 79 1.60 12.88 18.44
C LEU A 79 1.95 11.43 18.79
N THR A 80 1.15 10.47 18.34
CA THR A 80 1.29 9.05 18.71
C THR A 80 2.10 8.25 17.73
N ASP A 81 2.10 8.65 16.46
CA ASP A 81 2.67 7.87 15.36
C ASP A 81 3.56 8.76 14.47
N PRO A 82 4.70 8.25 13.97
CA PRO A 82 5.49 8.95 12.98
C PRO A 82 4.66 9.22 11.72
N VAL A 83 4.53 10.49 11.36
CA VAL A 83 3.79 10.92 10.18
C VAL A 83 4.72 11.63 9.20
N ALA A 84 4.73 11.16 7.96
CA ALA A 84 5.31 11.93 6.86
C ALA A 84 4.31 12.97 6.36
N VAL A 85 4.79 14.19 6.07
CA VAL A 85 3.98 15.25 5.47
C VAL A 85 4.26 15.28 3.97
N VAL A 86 3.21 15.07 3.17
CA VAL A 86 3.28 15.11 1.72
C VAL A 86 2.78 16.46 1.23
N VAL A 87 3.56 17.08 0.34
CA VAL A 87 3.23 18.37 -0.28
C VAL A 87 3.24 18.19 -1.78
N GLN A 88 2.13 18.48 -2.44
CA GLN A 88 1.99 18.37 -3.90
C GLN A 88 1.24 19.55 -4.49
N GLU A 89 1.32 19.73 -5.81
CA GLU A 89 0.56 20.75 -6.51
C GLU A 89 -0.95 20.52 -6.35
N ASN A 90 -1.69 21.60 -6.10
CA ASN A 90 -3.14 21.56 -6.12
C ASN A 90 -3.65 21.65 -7.56
N LEU A 91 -3.79 20.49 -8.20
CA LEU A 91 -4.32 20.37 -9.54
C LEU A 91 -5.80 20.75 -9.53
N LYS A 92 -6.11 21.95 -10.06
CA LYS A 92 -7.51 22.35 -10.31
C LYS A 92 -8.08 21.44 -11.38
N SER A 93 -9.15 20.74 -11.04
CA SER A 93 -9.84 19.82 -11.92
C SER A 93 -11.30 19.74 -11.51
N GLU A 94 -12.20 19.79 -12.50
CA GLU A 94 -13.63 19.52 -12.34
C GLU A 94 -13.92 18.02 -12.27
N ILE A 95 -13.04 17.20 -12.86
CA ILE A 95 -13.16 15.74 -12.84
C ILE A 95 -12.13 15.18 -11.86
N LYS A 96 -12.64 14.57 -10.80
CA LYS A 96 -11.87 13.81 -9.82
C LYS A 96 -12.61 12.51 -9.55
N GLY A 97 -11.87 11.44 -9.31
CA GLY A 97 -12.45 10.16 -8.98
C GLY A 97 -11.50 9.32 -8.13
N GLU A 98 -12.10 8.34 -7.48
CA GLU A 98 -11.43 7.31 -6.71
C GLU A 98 -11.95 5.96 -7.21
N ILE A 99 -11.05 5.08 -7.61
CA ILE A 99 -11.42 3.77 -8.15
C ILE A 99 -10.46 2.70 -7.65
N PRO A 100 -10.96 1.46 -7.42
CA PRO A 100 -10.09 0.32 -7.30
C PRO A 100 -9.60 -0.09 -8.69
N THR A 101 -8.33 -0.46 -8.77
CA THR A 101 -7.71 -0.81 -10.05
C THR A 101 -8.24 -2.10 -10.69
N ASP A 102 -8.98 -2.94 -9.96
CA ASP A 102 -9.48 -4.26 -10.41
C ASP A 102 -10.87 -4.23 -11.04
N ASN A 103 -11.58 -3.10 -10.95
CA ASN A 103 -12.88 -2.95 -11.58
C ASN A 103 -12.78 -2.29 -12.97
N PRO A 104 -13.69 -2.63 -13.90
CA PRO A 104 -13.80 -1.93 -15.16
C PRO A 104 -14.09 -0.44 -14.90
N ILE A 105 -13.37 0.42 -15.59
CA ILE A 105 -13.52 1.87 -15.45
C ILE A 105 -14.82 2.28 -16.14
N ALA A 106 -15.80 2.66 -15.33
CA ALA A 106 -17.09 3.15 -15.79
C ALA A 106 -17.38 4.53 -15.20
N ASP A 107 -16.48 5.50 -15.46
CA ASP A 107 -16.71 6.90 -15.07
C ASP A 107 -17.23 7.71 -16.26
N LYS A 108 -18.53 8.02 -16.23
CA LYS A 108 -19.22 8.80 -17.29
C LYS A 108 -18.69 10.23 -17.44
N LYS A 109 -17.87 10.72 -16.50
CA LYS A 109 -17.24 12.04 -16.60
C LYS A 109 -16.01 12.03 -17.52
N LEU A 110 -15.53 10.85 -17.89
CA LEU A 110 -14.33 10.68 -18.73
C LEU A 110 -14.69 10.44 -20.19
N THR A 111 -13.87 11.00 -21.07
CA THR A 111 -13.86 10.61 -22.49
C THR A 111 -13.31 9.19 -22.64
N GLU A 112 -13.62 8.52 -23.75
CA GLU A 112 -13.10 7.18 -24.06
C GLU A 112 -11.56 7.13 -24.03
N ALA A 113 -10.89 8.14 -24.60
CA ALA A 113 -9.44 8.26 -24.57
C ALA A 113 -8.89 8.35 -23.14
N GLN A 114 -9.58 9.07 -22.24
CA GLN A 114 -9.19 9.19 -20.85
C GLN A 114 -9.45 7.90 -20.07
N MET A 115 -10.57 7.21 -20.32
CA MET A 115 -10.86 5.91 -19.72
C MET A 115 -9.81 4.87 -20.11
N ASN A 116 -9.45 4.80 -21.40
CA ASN A 116 -8.39 3.91 -21.89
C ASN A 116 -7.05 4.24 -21.24
N LYS A 117 -6.71 5.52 -21.11
CA LYS A 117 -5.46 5.92 -20.45
C LYS A 117 -5.43 5.57 -18.97
N LEU A 118 -6.55 5.76 -18.27
CA LEU A 118 -6.69 5.38 -16.87
C LEU A 118 -6.61 3.85 -16.71
N ALA A 119 -7.17 3.08 -17.65
CA ALA A 119 -7.07 1.61 -17.66
C ALA A 119 -5.61 1.15 -17.78
N ASP A 120 -4.81 1.78 -18.63
CA ASP A 120 -3.38 1.50 -18.76
C ASP A 120 -2.62 1.79 -17.46
N TYR A 121 -2.97 2.87 -16.77
CA TYR A 121 -2.41 3.17 -15.45
C TYR A 121 -2.80 2.12 -14.42
N CYS A 122 -4.08 1.72 -14.35
CA CYS A 122 -4.54 0.65 -13.45
C CYS A 122 -3.75 -0.66 -13.67
N LYS A 123 -3.60 -1.09 -14.93
CA LYS A 123 -2.80 -2.29 -15.29
C LYS A 123 -1.35 -2.16 -14.85
N THR A 124 -0.74 -1.00 -15.09
CA THR A 124 0.67 -0.75 -14.74
C THR A 124 0.88 -0.75 -13.22
N ILE A 125 -0.01 -0.10 -12.47
CA ILE A 125 0.00 -0.04 -11.01
C ILE A 125 -0.16 -1.45 -10.42
N GLN A 126 -1.14 -2.21 -10.91
CA GLN A 126 -1.33 -3.60 -10.47
C GLN A 126 -0.13 -4.49 -10.78
N LYS A 127 0.45 -4.37 -11.97
CA LYS A 127 1.65 -5.13 -12.33
C LYS A 127 2.83 -4.77 -11.42
N HIS A 128 2.95 -3.51 -11.02
CA HIS A 128 4.03 -3.05 -10.15
C HIS A 128 3.86 -3.53 -8.71
N PHE A 129 2.65 -3.40 -8.16
CA PHE A 129 2.36 -3.76 -6.77
C PHE A 129 1.98 -5.22 -6.58
N TYR A 130 1.68 -5.96 -7.66
CA TYR A 130 1.19 -7.35 -7.67
C TYR A 130 -0.20 -7.56 -7.06
N PHE A 131 -0.93 -6.48 -6.77
CA PHE A 131 -2.32 -6.52 -6.30
C PHE A 131 -3.06 -5.21 -6.59
N PRO A 132 -4.41 -5.22 -6.50
CA PRO A 132 -5.21 -4.03 -6.70
C PRO A 132 -4.92 -2.94 -5.65
N LYS A 133 -4.84 -1.71 -6.12
CA LYS A 133 -4.79 -0.51 -5.31
C LYS A 133 -6.09 0.28 -5.46
N GLU A 134 -6.42 1.05 -4.44
CA GLU A 134 -7.36 2.15 -4.54
C GLU A 134 -6.58 3.38 -5.00
N ILE A 135 -6.98 3.98 -6.12
CA ILE A 135 -6.27 5.13 -6.69
C ILE A 135 -7.18 6.34 -6.74
N GLU A 136 -6.63 7.49 -6.38
CA GLU A 136 -7.24 8.79 -6.63
C GLU A 136 -6.66 9.35 -7.94
N TYR A 137 -7.51 9.94 -8.77
CA TYR A 137 -7.09 10.56 -10.03
C TYR A 137 -7.82 11.87 -10.31
N VAL A 138 -7.20 12.70 -11.16
CA VAL A 138 -7.77 13.97 -11.65
C VAL A 138 -7.55 14.12 -13.15
N VAL A 139 -8.41 14.90 -13.82
CA VAL A 139 -8.19 15.35 -15.20
C VAL A 139 -7.69 16.79 -15.20
N ASN A 140 -6.39 17.00 -15.43
CA ASN A 140 -5.85 18.35 -15.55
C ASN A 140 -5.39 18.62 -16.99
N LYS A 141 -5.88 19.72 -17.58
CA LYS A 141 -5.56 20.12 -18.97
C LYS A 141 -5.75 18.96 -19.97
N GLY A 142 -6.88 18.25 -19.84
CA GLY A 142 -7.24 17.10 -20.67
C GLY A 142 -6.52 15.78 -20.36
N LYS A 143 -5.54 15.77 -19.45
CA LYS A 143 -4.72 14.60 -19.12
C LYS A 143 -5.13 13.98 -17.78
N ILE A 144 -5.20 12.65 -17.74
CA ILE A 144 -5.36 11.89 -16.49
C ILE A 144 -4.04 11.90 -15.73
N LEU A 145 -4.11 12.25 -14.43
CA LEU A 145 -3.01 12.20 -13.48
C LEU A 145 -3.44 11.43 -12.25
N ILE A 146 -2.63 10.47 -11.82
CA ILE A 146 -2.84 9.73 -10.56
C ILE A 146 -2.29 10.58 -9.42
N THR A 147 -3.12 10.86 -8.42
CA THR A 147 -2.75 11.71 -7.26
C THR A 147 -2.41 10.90 -6.02
N LYS A 148 -3.01 9.71 -5.85
CA LYS A 148 -2.67 8.77 -4.77
C LYS A 148 -2.87 7.33 -5.22
N ALA A 149 -2.18 6.42 -4.54
CA ALA A 149 -2.38 4.98 -4.67
C ALA A 149 -2.25 4.32 -3.29
N ASN A 150 -3.39 3.96 -2.71
CA ASN A 150 -3.49 3.33 -1.40
C ASN A 150 -3.68 1.81 -1.54
N PRO A 151 -3.24 1.00 -0.56
CA PRO A 151 -3.67 -0.40 -0.51
C PRO A 151 -5.19 -0.48 -0.57
N PHE A 152 -5.72 -1.39 -1.37
CA PHE A 152 -7.15 -1.66 -1.35
C PHE A 152 -7.52 -2.29 0.00
N THR A 153 -8.32 -1.58 0.82
CA THR A 153 -8.62 -1.97 2.20
C THR A 153 -10.06 -2.39 2.44
N ASP A 154 -10.86 -2.64 1.39
CA ASP A 154 -12.20 -3.15 1.62
C ASP A 154 -12.14 -4.41 2.49
N THR A 155 -12.83 -4.30 3.63
CA THR A 155 -13.21 -5.42 4.46
C THR A 155 -13.80 -6.45 3.51
N VAL A 156 -13.09 -7.57 3.36
CA VAL A 156 -13.56 -8.71 2.58
C VAL A 156 -14.81 -9.27 3.28
N SER A 157 -15.97 -8.66 3.05
CA SER A 157 -17.27 -9.31 3.20
C SER A 157 -17.65 -10.04 1.93
N GLU A 158 -16.98 -9.79 0.80
CA GLU A 158 -17.05 -10.65 -0.37
C GLU A 158 -15.65 -10.87 -0.92
N SER A 159 -15.26 -12.14 -0.97
CA SER A 159 -14.07 -12.57 -1.69
C SER A 159 -14.17 -12.07 -3.15
N PRO A 160 -13.13 -11.42 -3.70
CA PRO A 160 -13.14 -11.06 -5.11
C PRO A 160 -13.41 -12.33 -5.92
N LYS A 161 -14.51 -12.34 -6.68
CA LYS A 161 -14.82 -13.46 -7.56
C LYS A 161 -13.62 -13.64 -8.50
N PRO A 162 -12.99 -14.83 -8.53
CA PRO A 162 -11.79 -15.02 -9.31
C PRO A 162 -12.08 -14.73 -10.78
N ILE A 163 -11.36 -13.77 -11.36
CA ILE A 163 -11.25 -13.58 -12.81
C ILE A 163 -10.40 -14.76 -13.32
N ILE A 164 -10.99 -15.95 -13.39
CA ILE A 164 -10.37 -17.13 -14.00
C ILE A 164 -11.46 -17.82 -14.83
N GLN A 165 -11.77 -17.24 -16.00
CA GLN A 165 -12.41 -17.98 -17.08
C GLN A 165 -11.28 -18.65 -17.87
N ASN A 166 -11.28 -19.99 -17.91
CA ASN A 166 -10.47 -20.85 -18.78
C ASN A 166 -8.95 -20.98 -18.51
N ARG A 167 -8.56 -21.60 -17.38
CA ARG A 167 -7.23 -22.25 -17.29
C ARG A 167 -7.35 -23.63 -16.65
N GLN A 168 -6.71 -24.63 -17.25
CA GLN A 168 -6.64 -26.01 -16.73
C GLN A 168 -6.18 -25.96 -15.26
N THR A 169 -7.10 -26.25 -14.34
CA THR A 169 -6.81 -26.16 -12.91
C THR A 169 -5.99 -27.37 -12.49
N SER A 170 -4.69 -27.16 -12.31
CA SER A 170 -3.88 -28.00 -11.44
C SER A 170 -4.63 -28.23 -10.12
N LYS A 171 -4.67 -29.47 -9.62
CA LYS A 171 -5.38 -29.83 -8.38
C LYS A 171 -4.94 -28.93 -7.22
N VAL A 172 -5.91 -28.34 -6.50
CA VAL A 172 -5.65 -27.60 -5.25
C VAL A 172 -5.01 -28.56 -4.25
N LEU A 173 -3.82 -28.22 -3.75
CA LEU A 173 -3.09 -29.04 -2.78
C LEU A 173 -3.51 -28.71 -1.35
N ILE A 174 -3.63 -27.42 -1.07
CA ILE A 174 -3.98 -26.93 0.25
C ILE A 174 -4.56 -25.51 0.16
N LYS A 175 -5.32 -25.11 1.18
CA LYS A 175 -5.95 -23.80 1.28
C LYS A 175 -5.70 -23.20 2.67
N GLY A 176 -5.52 -21.88 2.73
CA GLY A 176 -5.47 -21.11 3.96
C GLY A 176 -6.25 -19.81 3.86
N ILE A 177 -5.87 -18.84 4.67
CA ILE A 177 -6.52 -17.54 4.80
C ILE A 177 -5.72 -16.51 4.01
N SER A 178 -6.40 -15.79 3.12
CA SER A 178 -5.81 -14.68 2.38
C SER A 178 -5.42 -13.53 3.30
N ILE A 179 -4.17 -13.08 3.18
CA ILE A 179 -3.70 -11.81 3.76
C ILE A 179 -3.50 -10.80 2.65
N ASN A 180 -2.71 -11.14 1.63
CA ASN A 180 -2.43 -10.28 0.49
C ASN A 180 -2.86 -10.96 -0.80
N PRO A 181 -3.65 -10.28 -1.64
CA PRO A 181 -4.10 -10.82 -2.91
C PRO A 181 -2.98 -10.91 -3.96
N GLY A 182 -3.28 -11.59 -5.06
CA GLY A 182 -2.39 -11.80 -6.21
C GLY A 182 -2.09 -13.28 -6.45
N ILE A 183 -1.74 -13.63 -7.69
CA ILE A 183 -1.50 -15.03 -8.11
C ILE A 183 -0.10 -15.13 -8.69
N VAL A 184 0.73 -16.00 -8.11
CA VAL A 184 2.13 -16.13 -8.52
C VAL A 184 2.61 -17.58 -8.44
N THR A 185 3.40 -17.96 -9.43
CA THR A 185 4.18 -19.21 -9.46
C THR A 185 5.63 -18.96 -9.09
N GLY A 186 6.22 -19.87 -8.32
CA GLY A 186 7.65 -19.84 -7.97
C GLY A 186 8.13 -21.14 -7.32
N GLN A 187 9.46 -21.24 -7.16
CA GLN A 187 10.08 -22.35 -6.43
C GLN A 187 9.95 -22.15 -4.92
N VAL A 188 9.62 -23.20 -4.20
CA VAL A 188 9.46 -23.20 -2.75
C VAL A 188 10.82 -23.05 -2.07
N ARG A 189 10.86 -22.15 -1.10
CA ARG A 189 11.94 -22.04 -0.11
C ARG A 189 11.32 -22.11 1.29
N ILE A 190 11.61 -23.17 2.02
CA ILE A 190 11.16 -23.38 3.40
C ILE A 190 12.23 -22.84 4.35
N LEU A 191 11.84 -21.91 5.23
CA LEU A 191 12.69 -21.46 6.34
C LEU A 191 12.03 -21.87 7.66
N ASN A 192 12.61 -22.86 8.32
CA ASN A 192 12.24 -23.27 9.68
C ASN A 192 13.31 -22.78 10.69
N LYS A 193 13.15 -23.15 11.96
CA LYS A 193 14.07 -22.76 13.04
C LYS A 193 15.55 -23.10 12.79
N PHE A 194 15.83 -24.11 11.97
CA PHE A 194 17.19 -24.55 11.65
C PHE A 194 17.78 -23.87 10.41
N HIS A 195 16.94 -23.30 9.55
CA HIS A 195 17.35 -22.68 8.29
C HIS A 195 17.14 -21.17 8.27
N VAL A 196 17.01 -20.53 9.43
CA VAL A 196 16.78 -19.08 9.54
C VAL A 196 17.83 -18.26 8.80
N ASN A 197 19.04 -18.78 8.58
CA ASN A 197 20.12 -18.09 7.86
C ASN A 197 20.14 -18.33 6.34
N ALA A 198 19.36 -19.27 5.80
CA ALA A 198 19.39 -19.57 4.36
C ALA A 198 18.91 -18.37 3.53
N LYS A 199 19.63 -18.08 2.43
CA LYS A 199 19.25 -16.99 1.52
C LYS A 199 18.02 -17.38 0.71
N ILE A 200 17.10 -16.43 0.54
CA ILE A 200 16.02 -16.55 -0.44
C ILE A 200 16.54 -15.99 -1.76
N LYS A 201 16.27 -16.69 -2.87
CA LYS A 201 16.50 -16.16 -4.21
C LYS A 201 15.28 -15.36 -4.66
N ARG A 202 15.53 -14.30 -5.43
CA ARG A 202 14.45 -13.49 -6.01
C ARG A 202 13.55 -14.39 -6.85
N GLY A 203 12.24 -14.33 -6.60
CA GLY A 203 11.26 -15.15 -7.32
C GLY A 203 10.85 -16.45 -6.62
N GLU A 204 11.50 -16.82 -5.51
CA GLU A 204 11.08 -17.97 -4.69
C GLU A 204 9.81 -17.65 -3.86
N ILE A 205 9.03 -18.69 -3.56
CA ILE A 205 7.89 -18.64 -2.63
C ILE A 205 8.40 -19.07 -1.26
N LEU A 206 8.29 -18.17 -0.29
CA LEU A 206 8.71 -18.43 1.08
C LEU A 206 7.63 -19.21 1.83
N ILE A 207 7.99 -20.34 2.43
CA ILE A 207 7.12 -21.09 3.35
C ILE A 207 7.74 -21.09 4.74
N ILE A 208 6.97 -20.67 5.75
CA ILE A 208 7.44 -20.54 7.12
C ILE A 208 6.42 -21.09 8.12
N PRO A 209 6.86 -21.66 9.25
CA PRO A 209 5.95 -22.16 10.27
C PRO A 209 5.25 -21.01 11.01
N ASN A 210 6.00 -19.94 11.30
CA ASN A 210 5.52 -18.76 12.03
C ASN A 210 6.24 -17.50 11.53
N LEU A 211 5.55 -16.36 11.61
CA LEU A 211 6.17 -15.08 11.30
C LEU A 211 7.19 -14.70 12.39
N ASN A 212 8.39 -14.27 11.96
CA ASN A 212 9.44 -13.75 12.83
C ASN A 212 10.04 -12.49 12.18
N LYS A 213 10.26 -11.42 12.97
CA LYS A 213 10.82 -10.15 12.48
C LYS A 213 12.17 -10.29 11.78
N SER A 214 12.99 -11.27 12.15
CA SER A 214 14.26 -11.58 11.46
C SER A 214 14.08 -11.97 9.99
N LEU A 215 12.88 -12.44 9.61
CA LEU A 215 12.56 -12.84 8.24
C LEU A 215 12.12 -11.66 7.36
N TYR A 216 11.82 -10.49 7.94
CA TYR A 216 11.25 -9.35 7.20
C TYR A 216 12.14 -8.93 6.02
N GLY A 217 13.46 -8.91 6.20
CA GLY A 217 14.40 -8.62 5.11
C GLY A 217 14.33 -9.65 3.98
N LYS A 218 14.11 -10.92 4.30
CA LYS A 218 14.02 -12.02 3.33
C LYS A 218 12.71 -12.02 2.57
N MET A 219 11.62 -11.65 3.24
CA MET A 219 10.28 -11.56 2.66
C MET A 219 10.23 -10.55 1.52
N LYS A 220 11.00 -9.46 1.58
CA LYS A 220 11.11 -8.49 0.48
C LYS A 220 11.67 -9.08 -0.82
N SER A 221 12.38 -10.20 -0.75
CA SER A 221 12.93 -10.90 -1.92
C SER A 221 12.04 -12.05 -2.40
N ALA A 222 11.05 -12.47 -1.59
CA ALA A 222 10.11 -13.52 -1.94
C ALA A 222 9.05 -13.00 -2.92
N LYS A 223 8.52 -13.91 -3.74
CA LYS A 223 7.41 -13.64 -4.65
C LYS A 223 6.05 -13.89 -4.01
N ALA A 224 5.99 -14.77 -3.03
CA ALA A 224 4.83 -15.02 -2.17
C ALA A 224 5.28 -15.51 -0.81
N VAL A 225 4.38 -15.47 0.17
CA VAL A 225 4.60 -16.02 1.51
C VAL A 225 3.46 -16.96 1.88
N VAL A 226 3.81 -18.14 2.38
CA VAL A 226 2.89 -19.10 2.97
C VAL A 226 3.28 -19.31 4.42
N ILE A 227 2.32 -19.14 5.34
CA ILE A 227 2.54 -19.26 6.79
C ILE A 227 1.67 -20.40 7.32
N ASP A 228 2.26 -21.36 8.03
CA ASP A 228 1.49 -22.46 8.63
C ASP A 228 0.54 -21.94 9.72
N SER A 229 1.02 -21.00 10.54
CA SER A 229 0.23 -20.37 11.60
C SER A 229 -0.56 -19.15 11.13
N ILE A 230 -1.45 -18.68 12.00
CA ILE A 230 -2.28 -17.50 11.80
C ILE A 230 -1.64 -16.31 12.54
N LEU A 231 -1.61 -15.14 11.92
CA LEU A 231 -1.18 -13.90 12.54
C LEU A 231 -2.10 -13.52 13.71
N PRO A 232 -1.54 -13.02 14.83
CA PRO A 232 -2.23 -13.00 16.12
C PRO A 232 -3.45 -12.06 16.18
N ASN A 233 -3.49 -11.02 15.36
CA ASN A 233 -4.60 -10.06 15.37
C ASN A 233 -4.71 -9.29 14.04
N SER A 234 -5.85 -8.62 13.84
CA SER A 234 -6.14 -7.81 12.64
C SER A 234 -5.12 -6.70 12.40
N LEU A 235 -4.56 -6.09 13.46
CA LEU A 235 -3.52 -5.08 13.35
C LEU A 235 -2.23 -5.65 12.73
N SER A 236 -1.81 -6.83 13.17
CA SER A 236 -0.64 -7.52 12.62
C SER A 236 -0.84 -7.84 11.14
N LYS A 237 -2.05 -8.24 10.75
CA LYS A 237 -2.42 -8.48 9.35
C LYS A 237 -2.37 -7.19 8.54
N ALA A 238 -2.91 -6.09 9.05
CA ALA A 238 -2.88 -4.79 8.39
C ALA A 238 -1.45 -4.28 8.16
N LEU A 239 -0.60 -4.38 9.19
CA LEU A 239 0.83 -4.04 9.09
C LEU A 239 1.54 -4.93 8.06
N PHE A 240 1.24 -6.22 8.07
CA PHE A 240 1.83 -7.16 7.12
C PHE A 240 1.45 -6.81 5.67
N ARG A 241 0.16 -6.51 5.41
CA ARG A 241 -0.32 -6.09 4.09
C ARG A 241 0.40 -4.83 3.59
N ARG A 242 0.59 -3.87 4.49
CA ARG A 242 1.29 -2.61 4.21
C ARG A 242 2.76 -2.84 3.87
N ASP A 243 3.45 -3.64 4.68
CA ASP A 243 4.90 -3.78 4.63
C ASP A 243 5.36 -4.77 3.54
N PHE A 244 4.60 -5.86 3.34
CA PHE A 244 4.95 -6.95 2.42
C PHE A 244 3.90 -7.02 1.32
N GLN A 245 4.16 -6.27 0.26
CA GLN A 245 3.30 -6.09 -0.90
C GLN A 245 3.39 -7.28 -1.88
N ILE A 246 3.23 -8.50 -1.36
CA ILE A 246 3.34 -9.77 -2.09
C ILE A 246 2.23 -10.73 -1.67
N PRO A 247 1.73 -11.60 -2.58
CA PRO A 247 0.71 -12.59 -2.27
C PRO A 247 1.05 -13.39 -1.01
N THR A 248 0.09 -13.44 -0.08
CA THR A 248 0.32 -14.05 1.23
C THR A 248 -0.87 -14.83 1.70
N VAL A 249 -0.63 -16.08 2.11
CA VAL A 249 -1.63 -16.98 2.67
C VAL A 249 -1.13 -17.47 4.03
N GLU A 250 -1.95 -17.32 5.07
CA GLU A 250 -1.66 -17.78 6.43
C GLU A 250 -2.56 -18.96 6.84
N GLY A 251 -2.28 -19.58 7.99
CA GLY A 251 -3.10 -20.68 8.49
C GLY A 251 -3.09 -21.92 7.59
N VAL A 252 -2.05 -22.07 6.76
CA VAL A 252 -1.92 -23.20 5.83
C VAL A 252 -1.37 -24.40 6.58
N LYS A 253 -2.27 -25.19 7.20
CA LYS A 253 -1.89 -26.29 8.10
C LYS A 253 -0.85 -27.24 7.46
N ASN A 254 0.34 -27.29 8.04
CA ASN A 254 1.46 -28.16 7.62
C ASN A 254 2.03 -27.87 6.21
N ALA A 255 1.98 -26.65 5.69
CA ALA A 255 2.64 -26.34 4.42
C ALA A 255 4.14 -26.65 4.46
N THR A 256 4.81 -26.38 5.59
CA THR A 256 6.23 -26.70 5.79
C THR A 256 6.57 -28.19 5.70
N LYS A 257 5.59 -29.08 5.85
CA LYS A 257 5.74 -30.55 5.73
C LYS A 257 5.25 -31.07 4.39
N LEU A 258 4.23 -30.42 3.82
CA LEU A 258 3.62 -30.82 2.55
C LEU A 258 4.56 -30.54 1.37
N PHE A 259 5.30 -29.44 1.42
CA PHE A 259 6.20 -29.03 0.35
C PHE A 259 7.65 -29.31 0.69
N GLN A 260 8.48 -29.32 -0.36
CA GLN A 260 9.93 -29.42 -0.26
C GLN A 260 10.60 -28.23 -0.96
N ASN A 261 11.80 -27.88 -0.50
CA ASN A 261 12.63 -26.87 -1.17
C ASN A 261 12.80 -27.21 -2.66
N GLY A 262 12.58 -26.24 -3.53
CA GLY A 262 12.67 -26.39 -4.98
C GLY A 262 11.39 -26.85 -5.67
N ASN A 263 10.36 -27.30 -4.94
CA ASN A 263 9.05 -27.58 -5.54
C ASN A 263 8.50 -26.33 -6.23
N VAL A 264 7.94 -26.46 -7.43
CA VAL A 264 7.23 -25.35 -8.08
C VAL A 264 5.79 -25.39 -7.63
N ILE A 265 5.31 -24.28 -7.08
CA ILE A 265 3.91 -24.13 -6.68
C ILE A 265 3.34 -22.82 -7.20
N THR A 266 2.02 -22.75 -7.23
CA THR A 266 1.29 -21.52 -7.48
C THR A 266 0.47 -21.14 -6.26
N VAL A 267 0.66 -19.90 -5.79
CA VAL A 267 -0.08 -19.34 -4.65
C VAL A 267 -1.10 -18.36 -5.19
N ASN A 268 -2.38 -18.64 -4.93
CA ASN A 268 -3.48 -17.71 -5.13
C ASN A 268 -3.78 -17.00 -3.80
N GLY A 269 -3.17 -15.84 -3.61
CA GLY A 269 -3.40 -14.98 -2.46
C GLY A 269 -4.81 -14.39 -2.42
N VAL A 270 -5.62 -14.47 -3.49
CA VAL A 270 -7.02 -14.01 -3.48
C VAL A 270 -7.92 -15.05 -2.82
N SER A 271 -7.90 -16.29 -3.32
CA SER A 271 -8.74 -17.37 -2.78
C SER A 271 -8.12 -18.08 -1.58
N GLY A 272 -6.83 -17.89 -1.31
CA GLY A 272 -6.06 -18.63 -0.31
C GLY A 272 -5.62 -20.03 -0.76
N GLU A 273 -5.81 -20.38 -2.04
CA GLU A 273 -5.51 -21.70 -2.58
C GLU A 273 -4.06 -21.81 -3.06
N ILE A 274 -3.49 -23.00 -2.88
CA ILE A 274 -2.14 -23.33 -3.33
C ILE A 274 -2.21 -24.57 -4.22
N TYR A 275 -1.59 -24.49 -5.39
CA TYR A 275 -1.60 -25.52 -6.42
C TYR A 275 -0.20 -26.07 -6.67
N SER A 276 -0.13 -27.32 -7.13
CA SER A 276 1.11 -27.90 -7.64
C SER A 276 1.47 -27.30 -8.99
N GLY A 277 2.76 -27.07 -9.24
CA GLY A 277 3.27 -26.60 -10.52
C GLY A 277 2.97 -25.13 -10.82
N GLY A 278 3.26 -24.74 -12.05
CA GLY A 278 2.90 -23.42 -12.56
C GLY A 278 1.52 -23.42 -13.17
N LEU A 279 0.71 -22.41 -12.84
CA LEU A 279 -0.43 -22.07 -13.69
C LEU A 279 0.14 -21.71 -15.06
N VAL A 280 -0.21 -22.50 -16.07
CA VAL A 280 0.07 -22.16 -17.46
C VAL A 280 -0.78 -20.93 -17.77
N TYR A 281 -0.12 -19.80 -18.04
CA TYR A 281 -0.78 -18.54 -18.37
C TYR A 281 -1.33 -18.58 -19.79
#